data_AF-A0A2T2SGT0-F1
#
_entry.id   AF-A0A2T2SGT0-F1
#
_cell.length_a   1.000
_cell.length_b   1.000
_cell.length_c   1.000
_cell.angle_alpha   90.00
_cell.angle_beta   90.00
_cell.angle_gamma   90.00
#
_symmetry.space_group_name_H-M   'P 1'
#
loop_
_entity.id
_entity.type
_entity.pdbx_description
1 polymer ?
#
loop_
_entity_poly.entity_id
_entity_poly.type
_entity_poly.pdbx_seq_one_letter_code
_entity_poly.pdbx_strand_id
1 'polypeptide(L)'
;LEAGDLEPSLQFSLVMGVLGGIPASVENLMQGALLSTLLAFPLLAMNAPPFHLFGIHPISMALVAYYLFGIELIAEAQSAPLWQPRETYETVHEETHEETATHRQLRRKWGLFAVLALIVAAAGFTVAQTGIALAERTGLSETIVGGLLTAVVSSLPELVTSVAAVRRGALTLAVGGIIGGNSFDVLFVAFADVSFRSGSIYHQIDSNQVFVIAVTLLLTGVLLMGLLRRERSGVLGIGFESFLALVLYVGAFATLFLAG
;
A
#
# COMPACT_ATOMS: atom_id res chain seq x y z
N LEU A 1 24.94 -6.71 31.09
CA LEU A 1 24.00 -5.92 31.91
C LEU A 1 22.62 -6.21 31.35
N GLU A 2 21.87 -7.07 32.03
CA GLU A 2 20.53 -7.49 31.60
C GLU A 2 19.57 -6.29 31.61
N ALA A 3 18.65 -6.23 30.63
CA ALA A 3 17.73 -5.11 30.40
C ALA A 3 16.71 -4.84 31.55
N GLY A 4 16.80 -5.60 32.65
CA GLY A 4 15.96 -5.42 33.84
C GLY A 4 16.35 -4.23 34.73
N ASP A 5 17.55 -3.65 34.55
CA ASP A 5 18.10 -2.60 35.43
C ASP A 5 18.02 -1.17 34.86
N LEU A 6 17.35 -0.97 33.71
CA LEU A 6 17.22 0.37 33.12
C LEU A 6 16.03 1.14 33.72
N GLU A 7 16.27 2.40 34.10
CA GLU A 7 15.23 3.33 34.58
C GLU A 7 14.01 3.36 33.65
N PRO A 8 12.77 3.49 34.17
CA PRO A 8 11.55 3.48 33.37
C PRO A 8 11.53 4.54 32.25
N SER A 9 12.19 5.68 32.45
CA SER A 9 12.37 6.75 31.46
C SER A 9 13.26 6.33 30.28
N LEU A 10 14.28 5.51 30.54
CA LEU A 10 15.19 4.94 29.54
C LEU A 10 14.54 3.80 28.77
N GLN A 11 13.73 2.95 29.42
CA GLN A 11 12.94 1.94 28.72
C GLN A 11 11.90 2.58 27.78
N PHE A 12 11.22 3.64 28.24
CA PHE A 12 10.29 4.39 27.40
C PHE A 12 11.00 5.13 26.26
N SER A 13 12.20 5.67 26.49
CA SER A 13 13.04 6.28 25.46
C SER A 13 13.60 5.27 24.45
N LEU A 14 13.90 4.03 24.87
CA LEU A 14 14.30 2.92 24.00
C LEU A 14 13.13 2.44 23.14
N VAL A 15 11.96 2.23 23.72
CA VAL A 15 10.73 1.86 22.99
C VAL A 15 10.34 2.97 22.01
N MET A 16 10.41 4.24 22.42
CA MET A 16 10.18 5.39 21.54
C MET A 16 11.31 5.63 20.54
N GLY A 17 12.54 5.21 20.82
CA GLY A 17 13.68 5.26 19.91
C GLY A 17 13.60 4.21 18.81
N VAL A 18 13.05 3.03 19.14
CA VAL A 18 12.72 1.95 18.20
C VAL A 18 11.51 2.32 17.34
N LEU A 19 10.50 3.00 17.92
CA LEU A 19 9.36 3.54 17.16
C LEU A 19 9.72 4.81 16.35
N GLY A 20 10.72 5.58 16.79
CA GLY A 20 11.15 6.86 16.22
C GLY A 20 12.27 6.76 15.18
N GLY A 21 12.59 5.55 14.75
CA GLY A 21 13.71 5.26 13.87
C GLY A 21 13.29 4.40 12.70
N ILE A 22 12.44 4.90 11.80
CA ILE A 22 12.39 4.33 10.45
C ILE A 22 13.67 4.84 9.74
N PRO A 23 14.74 4.04 9.55
CA PRO A 23 15.66 4.36 8.48
C PRO A 23 14.81 4.37 7.22
N ALA A 24 14.87 5.42 6.41
CA ALA A 24 14.28 5.38 5.08
C ALA A 24 14.85 4.16 4.39
N SER A 25 14.10 3.06 4.32
CA SER A 25 14.54 1.91 3.57
C SER A 25 14.50 2.37 2.13
N VAL A 26 15.63 2.21 1.44
CA VAL A 26 15.72 2.48 0.00
C VAL A 26 14.55 1.77 -0.71
N GLU A 27 14.16 0.59 -0.21
CA GLU A 27 12.95 -0.12 -0.58
C GLU A 27 11.66 0.71 -0.50
N ASN A 28 11.31 1.30 0.64
CA ASN A 28 10.05 2.05 0.78
C ASN A 28 10.03 3.29 -0.11
N LEU A 29 11.19 3.92 -0.33
CA LEU A 29 11.34 5.01 -1.29
C LEU A 29 11.14 4.54 -2.73
N MET A 30 11.73 3.41 -3.11
CA MET A 30 11.58 2.82 -4.44
C MET A 30 10.15 2.34 -4.68
N GLN A 31 9.49 1.75 -3.69
CA GLN A 31 8.07 1.39 -3.75
C GLN A 31 7.18 2.62 -3.91
N GLY A 32 7.45 3.71 -3.20
CA GLY A 32 6.67 4.94 -3.37
C GLY A 32 6.88 5.59 -4.73
N ALA A 33 8.09 5.50 -5.28
CA ALA A 33 8.37 5.93 -6.65
C ALA A 33 7.67 5.03 -7.69
N LEU A 34 7.66 3.72 -7.48
CA LEU A 34 6.93 2.74 -8.29
C LEU A 34 5.43 3.08 -8.32
N LEU A 35 4.81 3.24 -7.14
CA LEU A 35 3.40 3.63 -7.01
C LEU A 35 3.09 4.94 -7.74
N SER A 36 3.91 5.97 -7.50
CA SER A 36 3.73 7.28 -8.15
C SER A 36 3.79 7.15 -9.67
N THR A 37 4.72 6.35 -10.19
CA THR A 37 4.84 6.15 -11.63
C THR A 37 3.65 5.34 -12.17
N LEU A 38 3.22 4.27 -11.47
CA LEU A 38 2.06 3.46 -11.85
C LEU A 38 0.78 4.31 -11.95
N LEU A 39 0.56 5.23 -11.02
CA LEU A 39 -0.59 6.16 -11.04
C LEU A 39 -0.54 7.15 -12.22
N ALA A 40 0.63 7.41 -12.80
CA ALA A 40 0.76 8.26 -13.97
C ALA A 40 0.30 7.57 -15.28
N PHE A 41 0.35 6.23 -15.35
CA PHE A 41 -0.08 5.48 -16.55
C PHE A 41 -1.55 5.72 -16.91
N PRO A 42 -2.53 5.61 -15.98
CA PRO A 42 -3.93 5.93 -16.27
C PRO A 42 -4.15 7.37 -16.74
N LEU A 43 -3.43 8.34 -16.17
CA LEU A 43 -3.51 9.75 -16.60
C LEU A 43 -2.97 9.94 -18.02
N LEU A 44 -1.87 9.27 -18.36
CA LEU A 44 -1.34 9.27 -19.72
C LEU A 44 -2.31 8.61 -20.71
N ALA A 45 -2.96 7.51 -20.31
CA ALA A 45 -3.92 6.80 -21.16
C ALA A 45 -5.14 7.64 -21.51
N MET A 46 -5.67 8.40 -20.57
CA MET A 46 -6.82 9.27 -20.80
C MET A 46 -6.54 10.36 -21.85
N ASN A 47 -5.28 10.79 -21.96
CA ASN A 47 -4.85 11.83 -22.90
C ASN A 47 -4.22 11.26 -24.19
N ALA A 48 -4.03 9.95 -24.27
CA ALA A 48 -3.49 9.29 -25.45
C ALA A 48 -4.56 9.17 -26.54
N PRO A 49 -4.17 9.03 -27.82
CA PRO A 49 -5.11 8.66 -28.87
C PRO A 49 -5.83 7.35 -28.50
N PRO A 50 -7.12 7.17 -28.88
CA PRO A 50 -7.93 6.00 -28.53
C PRO A 50 -7.52 4.75 -29.34
N PHE A 51 -6.27 4.35 -29.20
CA PHE A 51 -5.70 3.17 -29.82
C PHE A 51 -5.88 1.97 -28.90
N HIS A 52 -6.63 0.98 -29.37
CA HIS A 52 -6.93 -0.24 -28.63
C HIS A 52 -6.60 -1.45 -29.52
N LEU A 53 -5.81 -2.39 -29.00
CA LEU A 53 -5.60 -3.69 -29.63
C LEU A 53 -6.56 -4.69 -28.98
N PHE A 54 -7.42 -5.33 -29.77
CA PHE A 54 -8.37 -6.35 -29.27
C PHE A 54 -9.29 -5.85 -28.14
N GLY A 55 -9.57 -4.55 -28.07
CA GLY A 55 -10.38 -3.94 -27.02
C GLY A 55 -9.61 -3.55 -25.74
N ILE A 56 -8.30 -3.81 -25.69
CA ILE A 56 -7.43 -3.50 -24.55
C ILE A 56 -6.50 -2.34 -24.92
N HIS A 57 -6.33 -1.38 -24.01
CA HIS A 57 -5.37 -0.31 -24.19
C HIS A 57 -3.94 -0.81 -23.94
N PRO A 58 -2.94 -0.51 -24.80
CA PRO A 58 -1.56 -0.96 -24.60
C PRO A 58 -0.95 -0.57 -23.24
N ILE A 59 -1.48 0.49 -22.64
CA ILE A 59 -1.09 0.95 -21.29
C ILE A 59 -1.40 -0.07 -20.22
N SER A 60 -2.47 -0.86 -20.31
CA SER A 60 -2.72 -1.92 -19.33
C SER A 60 -1.59 -2.95 -19.31
N MET A 61 -1.09 -3.34 -20.48
CA MET A 61 0.05 -4.25 -20.59
C MET A 61 1.35 -3.59 -20.11
N ALA A 62 1.56 -2.32 -20.45
CA ALA A 62 2.72 -1.56 -19.98
C ALA A 62 2.72 -1.35 -18.46
N LEU A 63 1.54 -1.16 -17.85
CA LEU A 63 1.34 -0.99 -16.41
C LEU A 63 1.69 -2.29 -15.68
N VAL A 64 1.20 -3.44 -16.15
CA VAL A 64 1.58 -4.76 -15.58
C VAL A 64 3.07 -5.02 -15.76
N ALA A 65 3.62 -4.76 -16.95
CA ALA A 65 5.05 -4.95 -17.22
C ALA A 65 5.93 -4.05 -16.33
N TYR A 66 5.54 -2.79 -16.13
CA TYR A 66 6.26 -1.84 -15.28
C TYR A 66 6.18 -2.24 -13.80
N TYR A 67 5.04 -2.75 -13.32
CA TYR A 67 4.93 -3.31 -11.98
C TYR A 67 5.88 -4.49 -11.75
N LEU A 68 5.94 -5.44 -12.69
CA LEU A 68 6.85 -6.59 -12.61
C LEU A 68 8.31 -6.15 -12.65
N PHE A 69 8.66 -5.24 -13.56
CA PHE A 69 9.99 -4.62 -13.62
C PHE A 69 10.33 -3.90 -12.32
N GLY A 70 9.38 -3.18 -11.73
CA GLY A 70 9.54 -2.49 -10.45
C GLY A 70 9.84 -3.45 -9.31
N ILE A 71 9.15 -4.60 -9.24
CA ILE A 71 9.44 -5.65 -8.25
C ILE A 71 10.87 -6.18 -8.43
N GLU A 72 11.28 -6.47 -9.66
CA GLU A 72 12.64 -6.97 -9.95
C GLU A 72 13.71 -5.95 -9.54
N LEU A 73 13.50 -4.68 -9.87
CA LEU A 73 14.39 -3.57 -9.52
C LEU A 73 14.48 -3.35 -8.00
N ILE A 74 13.37 -3.49 -7.27
CA ILE A 74 13.35 -3.42 -5.81
C ILE A 74 14.08 -4.63 -5.20
N ALA A 75 13.83 -5.84 -5.72
CA ALA A 75 14.49 -7.06 -5.24
C ALA A 75 16.00 -7.01 -5.46
N GLU A 76 16.45 -6.48 -6.60
CA GLU A 76 17.87 -6.28 -6.88
C GLU A 76 18.50 -5.26 -5.92
N ALA A 77 17.81 -4.15 -5.65
CA ALA A 77 18.28 -3.14 -4.69
C ALA A 77 18.39 -3.67 -3.24
N GLN A 78 17.58 -4.67 -2.87
CA GLN A 78 17.73 -5.38 -1.59
C GLN A 78 18.95 -6.30 -1.56
N SER A 79 19.32 -6.89 -2.69
CA SER A 79 20.42 -7.86 -2.76
C SER A 79 21.82 -7.22 -2.69
N ALA A 80 21.95 -5.93 -3.04
CA ALA A 80 23.21 -5.19 -3.04
C ALA A 80 23.08 -3.83 -2.31
N PRO A 81 22.93 -3.81 -0.97
CA PRO A 81 22.74 -2.57 -0.23
C PRO A 81 23.94 -1.61 -0.37
N LEU A 82 23.66 -0.35 -0.74
CA LEU A 82 24.66 0.73 -0.92
C LEU A 82 25.46 1.06 0.34
N TRP A 83 24.92 0.72 1.51
CA TRP A 83 25.56 0.84 2.80
C TRP A 83 25.54 -0.52 3.48
N GLN A 84 26.71 -1.07 3.78
CA GLN A 84 26.83 -2.25 4.61
C GLN A 84 26.96 -1.82 6.08
N PRO A 85 26.14 -2.35 7.00
CA PRO A 85 26.31 -2.08 8.41
C PRO A 85 27.72 -2.48 8.86
N ARG A 86 28.45 -1.56 9.48
CA ARG A 86 29.69 -1.89 10.16
C ARG A 86 29.34 -2.55 11.49
N GLU A 87 29.62 -3.84 11.58
CA GLU A 87 29.48 -4.59 12.82
C GLU A 87 30.28 -3.88 13.92
N THR A 88 29.56 -3.40 14.93
CA THR A 88 30.15 -2.81 16.13
C THR A 88 29.85 -3.75 17.29
N TYR A 89 30.62 -3.68 18.37
CA TYR A 89 30.44 -4.52 19.56
C TYR A 89 29.06 -4.37 20.23
N GLU A 90 28.29 -3.34 19.88
CA GLU A 90 26.91 -3.09 20.34
C GLU A 90 25.84 -3.53 19.32
N THR A 91 26.23 -4.08 18.16
CA THR A 91 25.29 -4.58 17.16
C THR A 91 24.67 -5.87 17.68
N VAL A 92 23.46 -5.76 18.25
CA VAL A 92 22.62 -6.91 18.56
C VAL A 92 22.12 -7.46 17.24
N HIS A 93 22.67 -8.59 16.82
CA HIS A 93 22.10 -9.38 15.74
C HIS A 93 20.72 -9.84 16.21
N GLU A 94 19.68 -9.39 15.51
CA GLU A 94 18.39 -10.05 15.60
C GLU A 94 18.64 -11.48 15.10
N GLU A 95 18.77 -12.44 16.03
CA GLU A 95 18.86 -13.85 15.70
C GLU A 95 17.56 -14.25 15.00
N THR A 96 17.48 -13.95 13.71
CA THR A 96 16.53 -14.57 12.81
C THR A 96 16.88 -16.03 12.90
N HIS A 97 16.13 -16.76 13.73
CA HIS A 97 16.16 -18.21 13.71
C HIS A 97 15.75 -18.58 12.30
N GLU A 98 16.73 -18.74 11.41
CA GLU A 98 16.60 -19.42 10.15
C GLU A 98 16.28 -20.87 10.52
N GLU A 99 15.03 -21.12 10.91
CA GLU A 99 14.45 -22.44 10.81
C GLU A 99 14.70 -22.84 9.37
N THR A 100 15.66 -23.74 9.15
CA THR A 100 15.92 -24.36 7.86
C THR A 100 14.67 -25.15 7.51
N ALA A 101 13.71 -24.43 6.94
CA ALA A 101 12.35 -24.92 6.83
C ALA A 101 12.40 -26.05 5.80
N THR A 102 12.21 -27.27 6.28
CA THR A 102 12.20 -28.46 5.44
C THR A 102 11.19 -28.23 4.30
N HIS A 103 11.44 -28.73 3.08
CA HIS A 103 10.49 -28.58 1.95
C HIS A 103 9.03 -28.93 2.32
N ARG A 104 8.82 -29.85 3.28
CA ARG A 104 7.51 -30.19 3.86
C ARG A 104 6.88 -29.02 4.65
N GLN A 105 7.66 -28.30 5.45
CA GLN A 105 7.22 -27.11 6.18
C GLN A 105 6.91 -25.96 5.21
N LEU A 106 7.71 -25.77 4.15
CA LEU A 106 7.41 -24.78 3.11
C LEU A 106 6.09 -25.09 2.39
N ARG A 107 5.89 -26.34 1.94
CA ARG A 107 4.63 -26.75 1.30
C ARG A 107 3.44 -26.60 2.23
N ARG A 108 3.61 -26.87 3.53
CA ARG A 108 2.56 -26.64 4.54
C ARG A 108 2.25 -25.15 4.71
N LYS A 109 3.28 -24.29 4.76
CA LYS A 109 3.10 -22.82 4.84
C LYS A 109 2.39 -22.29 3.60
N TRP A 110 2.78 -22.72 2.39
CA TRP A 110 2.09 -22.40 1.14
C TRP A 110 0.66 -22.93 1.08
N GLY A 111 0.42 -24.16 1.54
CA GLY A 111 -0.93 -24.73 1.63
C GLY A 111 -1.83 -23.96 2.59
N LEU A 112 -1.31 -23.60 3.76
CA LEU A 112 -2.02 -22.76 4.73
C LEU A 112 -2.30 -21.37 4.15
N PHE A 113 -1.31 -20.75 3.49
CA PHE A 113 -1.46 -19.47 2.81
C PHE A 113 -2.57 -19.53 1.76
N ALA A 114 -2.59 -20.55 0.90
CA ALA A 114 -3.61 -20.73 -0.12
C ALA A 114 -5.02 -20.89 0.48
N VAL A 115 -5.15 -21.65 1.57
CA VAL A 115 -6.43 -21.80 2.29
C VAL A 115 -6.89 -20.48 2.90
N LEU A 116 -5.99 -19.74 3.56
CA LEU A 116 -6.30 -18.43 4.13
C LEU A 116 -6.68 -17.41 3.05
N ALA A 117 -5.95 -17.38 1.94
CA ALA A 117 -6.26 -16.53 0.79
C ALA A 117 -7.66 -16.85 0.21
N LEU A 118 -8.01 -18.14 0.09
CA LEU A 118 -9.34 -18.55 -0.37
C LEU A 118 -10.45 -18.11 0.61
N ILE A 119 -10.22 -18.24 1.92
CA ILE A 119 -11.15 -17.78 2.96
C ILE A 119 -11.36 -16.27 2.86
N VAL A 120 -10.28 -15.49 2.70
CA VAL A 120 -10.36 -14.03 2.55
C VAL A 120 -11.12 -13.66 1.27
N ALA A 121 -10.86 -14.33 0.15
CA ALA A 121 -11.56 -14.10 -1.11
C ALA A 121 -13.07 -14.42 -0.99
N ALA A 122 -13.42 -15.56 -0.38
CA ALA A 122 -14.81 -15.95 -0.16
C ALA A 122 -15.53 -15.00 0.80
N ALA A 123 -14.86 -14.53 1.85
CA ALA A 123 -15.39 -13.54 2.77
C ALA A 123 -15.66 -12.21 2.05
N GLY A 124 -14.70 -11.72 1.26
CA GLY A 124 -14.85 -10.50 0.47
C GLY A 124 -16.02 -10.56 -0.52
N PHE A 125 -16.14 -11.68 -1.25
CA PHE A 125 -17.29 -11.91 -2.15
C PHE A 125 -18.63 -11.92 -1.41
N THR A 126 -18.69 -12.57 -0.25
CA THR A 126 -19.90 -12.63 0.57
C THR A 126 -20.30 -11.25 1.08
N VAL A 127 -19.34 -10.44 1.54
CA VAL A 127 -19.59 -9.06 2.00
C VAL A 127 -20.12 -8.21 0.85
N ALA A 128 -19.52 -8.30 -0.34
CA ALA A 128 -19.99 -7.58 -1.52
C ALA A 128 -21.45 -7.93 -1.88
N GLN A 129 -21.80 -9.22 -1.90
CA GLN A 129 -23.17 -9.71 -2.12
C GLN A 129 -24.16 -9.17 -1.07
N THR A 130 -23.80 -9.22 0.21
CA THR A 130 -24.66 -8.68 1.28
C THR A 130 -24.85 -7.17 1.15
N GLY A 131 -23.85 -6.48 0.61
CA GLY A 131 -23.91 -5.06 0.28
C GLY A 131 -24.97 -4.70 -0.73
N ILE A 132 -24.97 -5.41 -1.85
CA ILE A 132 -25.95 -5.23 -2.93
C ILE A 132 -27.36 -5.47 -2.36
N ALA A 133 -27.56 -6.58 -1.64
CA ALA A 133 -28.84 -6.88 -1.00
C ALA A 133 -29.28 -5.83 0.04
N LEU A 134 -28.32 -5.17 0.71
CA LEU A 134 -28.62 -4.09 1.65
C LEU A 134 -29.01 -2.80 0.93
N ALA A 135 -28.34 -2.45 -0.17
CA ALA A 135 -28.69 -1.30 -1.01
C ALA A 135 -30.14 -1.41 -1.53
N GLU A 136 -30.49 -2.57 -2.08
CA GLU A 136 -31.83 -2.87 -2.59
C GLU A 136 -32.92 -2.72 -1.52
N ARG A 137 -32.63 -3.07 -0.27
CA ARG A 137 -33.60 -3.03 0.84
C ARG A 137 -33.67 -1.69 1.56
N THR A 138 -32.60 -0.91 1.55
CA THR A 138 -32.50 0.36 2.29
C THR A 138 -32.76 1.59 1.43
N GLY A 139 -32.83 1.42 0.09
CA GLY A 139 -32.95 2.54 -0.85
C GLY A 139 -31.69 3.40 -0.93
N LEU A 140 -30.57 2.94 -0.38
CA LEU A 140 -29.27 3.58 -0.54
C LEU A 140 -28.80 3.42 -1.99
N SER A 141 -28.14 4.45 -2.51
CA SER A 141 -27.55 4.41 -3.85
C SER A 141 -26.56 3.24 -3.96
N GLU A 142 -26.74 2.41 -4.99
CA GLU A 142 -25.83 1.30 -5.31
C GLU A 142 -24.38 1.77 -5.45
N THR A 143 -24.16 2.99 -5.94
CA THR A 143 -22.83 3.60 -6.06
C THR A 143 -22.19 3.86 -4.70
N ILE A 144 -22.96 4.34 -3.72
CA ILE A 144 -22.45 4.62 -2.36
C ILE A 144 -22.15 3.32 -1.64
N VAL A 145 -23.08 2.36 -1.70
CA VAL A 145 -22.93 1.07 -1.03
C VAL A 145 -21.80 0.25 -1.67
N GLY A 146 -21.77 0.20 -3.01
CA GLY A 146 -20.71 -0.47 -3.77
C GLY A 146 -19.34 0.16 -3.53
N GLY A 147 -19.23 1.49 -3.59
CA GLY A 147 -17.97 2.21 -3.35
C GLY A 147 -17.45 2.02 -1.93
N LEU A 148 -18.30 2.23 -0.91
CA LEU A 148 -17.91 2.09 0.49
C LEU A 148 -17.53 0.65 0.84
N LEU A 149 -18.34 -0.33 0.42
CA LEU A 149 -18.05 -1.73 0.72
C LEU A 149 -16.82 -2.23 -0.01
N THR A 150 -16.63 -1.84 -1.27
CA THR A 150 -15.42 -2.20 -2.01
C THR A 150 -14.19 -1.65 -1.28
N ALA A 151 -14.21 -0.37 -0.89
CA ALA A 151 -13.11 0.26 -0.17
C ALA A 151 -12.82 -0.42 1.19
N VAL A 152 -13.85 -0.75 1.96
CA VAL A 152 -13.69 -1.44 3.25
C VAL A 152 -13.16 -2.87 3.06
N VAL A 153 -13.73 -3.63 2.13
CA VAL A 153 -13.34 -5.02 1.88
C VAL A 153 -11.90 -5.12 1.38
N SER A 154 -11.46 -4.22 0.50
CA SER A 154 -10.09 -4.23 -0.03
C SER A 154 -9.06 -3.76 1.02
N SER A 155 -9.40 -2.76 1.83
CA SER A 155 -8.44 -2.13 2.75
C SER A 155 -8.34 -2.80 4.12
N LEU A 156 -9.35 -3.58 4.53
CA LEU A 156 -9.34 -4.26 5.83
C LEU A 156 -8.17 -5.24 6.02
N PRO A 157 -7.84 -6.14 5.05
CA PRO A 157 -6.68 -7.02 5.16
C PRO A 157 -5.37 -6.26 5.34
N GLU A 158 -5.20 -5.16 4.60
CA GLU A 158 -4.02 -4.30 4.69
C GLU A 158 -3.91 -3.61 6.04
N LEU A 159 -5.04 -3.11 6.56
CA LEU A 159 -5.10 -2.52 7.90
C LEU A 159 -4.68 -3.54 8.96
N VAL A 160 -5.20 -4.76 8.90
CA VAL A 160 -4.90 -5.82 9.87
C VAL A 160 -3.41 -6.19 9.83
N THR A 161 -2.85 -6.39 8.63
CA THR A 161 -1.43 -6.74 8.48
C THR A 161 -0.50 -5.60 8.89
N SER A 162 -0.85 -4.36 8.55
CA SER A 162 -0.10 -3.16 8.95
C SER A 162 -0.10 -2.96 10.46
N VAL A 163 -1.27 -3.06 11.11
CA VAL A 163 -1.38 -2.97 12.57
C VAL A 163 -0.59 -4.09 13.24
N ALA A 164 -0.64 -5.32 12.70
CA ALA A 164 0.15 -6.44 13.21
C ALA A 164 1.66 -6.19 13.11
N ALA A 165 2.14 -5.62 12.01
CA ALA A 165 3.54 -5.25 11.81
C ALA A 165 3.98 -4.14 12.78
N VAL A 166 3.18 -3.07 12.93
CA VAL A 166 3.45 -1.98 13.89
C VAL A 166 3.51 -2.51 15.33
N ARG A 167 2.58 -3.39 15.72
CA ARG A 167 2.58 -4.03 17.05
C ARG A 167 3.81 -4.89 17.32
N ARG A 168 4.52 -5.33 16.28
CA ARG A 168 5.79 -6.07 16.36
C ARG A 168 7.02 -5.17 16.25
N GLY A 169 6.85 -3.84 16.20
CA GLY A 169 7.94 -2.90 15.99
C GLY A 169 8.48 -2.86 14.55
N ALA A 170 7.86 -3.60 13.62
CA ALA A 170 8.30 -3.71 12.23
C ALA A 170 7.72 -2.58 11.36
N LEU A 171 8.04 -1.33 11.70
CA LEU A 171 7.49 -0.14 11.03
C LEU A 171 7.85 -0.08 9.54
N THR A 172 9.10 -0.42 9.18
CA THR A 172 9.53 -0.45 7.77
C THR A 172 8.71 -1.44 6.95
N LEU A 173 8.39 -2.61 7.52
CA LEU A 173 7.54 -3.63 6.91
C LEU A 173 6.08 -3.16 6.80
N ALA A 174 5.56 -2.47 7.82
CA ALA A 174 4.21 -1.92 7.79
C ALA A 174 4.06 -0.90 6.65
N VAL A 175 5.01 0.04 6.54
CA VAL A 175 5.01 1.05 5.47
C VAL A 175 5.18 0.41 4.09
N GLY A 176 6.11 -0.53 3.95
CA GLY A 176 6.32 -1.24 2.68
C GLY A 176 5.11 -2.07 2.27
N GLY A 177 4.42 -2.69 3.24
CA GLY A 177 3.16 -3.39 3.00
C GLY A 177 2.06 -2.48 2.46
N ILE A 178 1.90 -1.28 3.03
CA ILE A 178 0.90 -0.30 2.57
C ILE A 178 1.23 0.22 1.17
N ILE A 179 2.48 0.62 0.91
CA ILE A 179 2.86 1.18 -0.39
C ILE A 179 2.85 0.09 -1.48
N GLY A 180 3.33 -1.11 -1.16
CA GLY A 180 3.31 -2.27 -2.04
C GLY A 180 1.89 -2.75 -2.35
N GLY A 181 1.00 -2.79 -1.35
CA GLY A 181 -0.43 -3.10 -1.50
C GLY A 181 -1.12 -2.11 -2.45
N ASN A 182 -0.96 -0.81 -2.19
CA ASN A 182 -1.44 0.25 -3.09
C ASN A 182 -0.89 0.11 -4.53
N SER A 183 0.37 -0.31 -4.68
CA SER A 183 0.97 -0.52 -6.01
C SER A 183 0.33 -1.71 -6.74
N PHE A 184 -0.01 -2.77 -6.01
CA PHE A 184 -0.76 -3.91 -6.53
C PHE A 184 -2.19 -3.52 -6.89
N ASP A 185 -2.84 -2.69 -6.08
CA ASP A 185 -4.22 -2.26 -6.32
C ASP A 185 -4.38 -1.47 -7.63
N VAL A 186 -3.37 -0.72 -8.04
CA VAL A 186 -3.38 -0.03 -9.35
C VAL A 186 -3.48 -1.02 -10.52
N LEU A 187 -3.04 -2.27 -10.36
CA LEU A 187 -3.19 -3.31 -11.39
C LEU A 187 -4.66 -3.66 -11.66
N PHE A 188 -5.58 -3.43 -10.72
CA PHE A 188 -7.01 -3.65 -10.95
C PHE A 188 -7.54 -2.82 -12.12
N VAL A 189 -6.97 -1.64 -12.39
CA VAL A 189 -7.34 -0.84 -13.57
C VAL A 189 -7.00 -1.57 -14.87
N ALA A 190 -5.86 -2.27 -14.92
CA ALA A 190 -5.50 -3.09 -16.08
C ALA A 190 -6.44 -4.30 -16.25
N PHE A 191 -6.79 -4.98 -15.16
CA PHE A 191 -7.78 -6.07 -15.20
C PHE A 191 -9.18 -5.59 -15.58
N ALA A 192 -9.56 -4.39 -15.14
CA ALA A 192 -10.82 -3.74 -15.47
C ALA A 192 -10.86 -3.37 -16.96
N ASP A 193 -9.79 -2.81 -17.53
CA ASP A 193 -9.70 -2.52 -18.97
C ASP A 193 -9.87 -3.78 -19.83
N VAL A 194 -9.24 -4.90 -19.43
CA VAL A 194 -9.41 -6.20 -20.12
C VAL A 194 -10.86 -6.71 -20.07
N SER A 195 -11.56 -6.47 -18.97
CA SER A 195 -12.95 -6.91 -18.78
C SER A 195 -13.94 -5.98 -19.47
N PHE A 196 -13.53 -4.74 -19.76
CA PHE A 196 -14.36 -3.71 -20.32
C PHE A 196 -14.51 -3.90 -21.84
N ARG A 197 -15.72 -4.25 -22.30
CA ARG A 197 -15.96 -4.62 -23.71
C ARG A 197 -16.38 -3.46 -24.62
N SER A 198 -16.60 -2.27 -24.09
CA SER A 198 -17.12 -1.12 -24.84
C SER A 198 -16.03 -0.14 -25.30
N GLY A 199 -14.77 -0.58 -25.35
CA GLY A 199 -13.61 0.25 -25.68
C GLY A 199 -12.60 0.27 -24.55
N SER A 200 -11.84 1.36 -24.40
CA SER A 200 -10.88 1.50 -23.31
C SER A 200 -11.52 2.15 -22.08
N ILE A 201 -11.28 1.57 -20.89
CA ILE A 201 -11.78 2.13 -19.63
C ILE A 201 -11.15 3.49 -19.32
N TYR A 202 -9.91 3.72 -19.76
CA TYR A 202 -9.17 4.94 -19.52
C TYR A 202 -9.80 6.18 -20.16
N HIS A 203 -10.56 6.00 -21.25
CA HIS A 203 -11.25 7.10 -21.93
C HIS A 203 -12.61 7.44 -21.30
N GLN A 204 -13.06 6.65 -20.32
CA GLN A 204 -14.26 6.92 -19.52
C GLN A 204 -13.94 7.46 -18.13
N ILE A 205 -12.67 7.70 -17.84
CA ILE A 205 -12.23 8.40 -16.63
C ILE A 205 -12.81 9.82 -16.69
N ASP A 206 -13.63 10.16 -15.70
CA ASP A 206 -14.19 11.47 -15.47
C ASP A 206 -13.29 12.36 -14.58
N SER A 207 -13.68 13.62 -14.40
CA SER A 207 -12.95 14.59 -13.59
C SER A 207 -12.77 14.18 -12.13
N ASN A 208 -13.71 13.44 -11.54
CA ASN A 208 -13.63 12.97 -10.16
C ASN A 208 -12.55 11.89 -10.03
N GLN A 209 -12.46 10.94 -10.98
CA GLN A 209 -11.39 9.95 -10.95
C GLN A 209 -10.02 10.58 -11.22
N VAL A 210 -9.91 11.55 -12.13
CA VAL A 210 -8.66 12.33 -12.31
C VAL A 210 -8.26 13.03 -11.01
N PHE A 211 -9.22 13.65 -10.32
CA PHE A 211 -8.98 14.30 -9.03
C PHE A 211 -8.48 13.32 -7.97
N VAL A 212 -9.11 12.14 -7.85
CA VAL A 212 -8.66 11.09 -6.92
C VAL A 212 -7.24 10.64 -7.24
N ILE A 213 -6.91 10.36 -8.50
CA ILE A 213 -5.55 9.95 -8.90
C ILE A 213 -4.54 11.05 -8.57
N ALA A 214 -4.87 12.32 -8.85
CA ALA A 214 -4.00 13.46 -8.56
C ALA A 214 -3.76 13.65 -7.05
N VAL A 215 -4.81 13.50 -6.22
CA VAL A 215 -4.67 13.54 -4.77
C VAL A 215 -3.84 12.36 -4.27
N THR A 216 -4.04 11.15 -4.79
CA THR A 216 -3.24 9.99 -4.40
C THR A 216 -1.77 10.20 -4.75
N LEU A 217 -1.45 10.72 -5.93
CA LEU A 217 -0.09 11.11 -6.32
C LEU A 217 0.52 12.13 -5.33
N LEU A 218 -0.26 13.15 -4.95
CA LEU A 218 0.16 14.16 -3.98
C LEU A 218 0.42 13.54 -2.60
N LEU A 219 -0.47 12.67 -2.13
CA LEU A 219 -0.32 11.94 -0.87
C LEU A 219 0.92 11.04 -0.88
N THR A 220 1.17 10.32 -1.96
CA THR A 220 2.39 9.50 -2.12
C THR A 220 3.64 10.39 -2.13
N GLY A 221 3.59 11.58 -2.76
CA GLY A 221 4.68 12.56 -2.72
C GLY A 221 4.97 13.08 -1.32
N VAL A 222 3.93 13.41 -0.54
CA VAL A 222 4.06 13.81 0.88
C VAL A 222 4.65 12.68 1.71
N LEU A 223 4.20 11.43 1.48
CA LEU A 223 4.75 10.25 2.15
C LEU A 223 6.24 10.07 1.83
N LEU A 224 6.63 10.14 0.56
CA LEU A 224 8.04 10.08 0.14
C LEU A 224 8.88 11.18 0.78
N MET A 225 8.36 12.41 0.83
CA MET A 225 9.03 13.52 1.51
C MET A 225 9.19 13.27 3.01
N GLY A 226 8.18 12.69 3.67
CA GLY A 226 8.24 12.30 5.08
C GLY A 226 9.26 11.20 5.34
N LEU A 227 9.37 10.22 4.44
CA LEU A 227 10.41 9.19 4.51
C LEU A 227 11.82 9.79 4.35
N LEU A 228 11.99 10.80 3.49
CA LEU A 228 13.29 11.47 3.27
C LEU A 228 13.69 12.43 4.42
N ARG A 229 12.75 13.23 4.93
CA ARG A 229 13.04 14.33 5.85
C ARG A 229 13.30 13.89 7.29
N ARG A 230 12.89 12.67 7.68
CA ARG A 230 13.11 12.04 8.99
C ARG A 230 12.90 13.02 10.17
N GLU A 231 11.71 13.57 10.29
CA GLU A 231 11.34 14.44 11.41
C GLU A 231 11.04 13.57 12.66
N ARG A 232 11.80 13.74 13.75
CA ARG A 232 11.57 13.02 15.03
C ARG A 232 10.61 13.73 15.99
N SER A 233 10.14 14.93 15.62
CA SER A 233 9.40 15.82 16.51
C SER A 233 8.26 16.50 15.76
N GLY A 234 7.03 16.05 15.98
CA GLY A 234 5.83 16.63 15.39
C GLY A 234 4.81 17.08 16.43
N VAL A 235 3.84 17.89 16.03
CA VAL A 235 2.74 18.35 16.89
C VAL A 235 1.89 17.13 17.30
N LEU A 236 1.64 16.96 18.61
CA LEU A 236 0.98 15.77 19.19
C LEU A 236 1.69 14.41 18.97
N GLY A 237 2.97 14.39 18.58
CA GLY A 237 3.68 13.13 18.29
C GLY A 237 3.37 12.54 16.90
N ILE A 238 2.69 13.31 16.05
CA ILE A 238 2.43 13.00 14.64
C ILE A 238 3.35 13.88 13.79
N GLY A 239 4.16 13.30 12.89
CA GLY A 239 5.01 14.04 11.96
C GLY A 239 4.18 15.01 11.10
N PHE A 240 4.78 16.15 10.72
CA PHE A 240 4.10 17.19 9.92
C PHE A 240 3.48 16.61 8.63
N GLU A 241 4.13 15.61 8.07
CA GLU A 241 3.80 14.93 6.82
C GLU A 241 2.56 14.03 6.99
N SER A 242 2.42 13.37 8.13
CA SER A 242 1.20 12.62 8.48
C SER A 242 0.01 13.54 8.73
N PHE A 243 0.25 14.70 9.36
CA PHE A 243 -0.78 15.74 9.50
C PHE A 243 -1.21 16.31 8.14
N LEU A 244 -0.24 16.64 7.28
CA LEU A 244 -0.49 17.14 5.94
C LEU A 244 -1.26 16.11 5.10
N ALA A 245 -0.86 14.83 5.17
CA ALA A 245 -1.57 13.74 4.50
C ALA A 245 -3.03 13.62 4.97
N LEU A 246 -3.27 13.73 6.28
CA LEU A 246 -4.64 13.72 6.83
C LEU A 246 -5.47 14.91 6.33
N VAL A 247 -4.90 16.11 6.34
CA VAL A 247 -5.57 17.34 5.86
C VAL A 247 -5.91 17.22 4.37
N LEU A 248 -4.97 16.74 3.55
CA LEU A 248 -5.18 16.52 2.13
C LEU A 248 -6.26 15.47 1.87
N TYR A 249 -6.24 14.35 2.60
CA TYR A 249 -7.25 13.30 2.47
C TYR A 249 -8.65 13.79 2.85
N VAL A 250 -8.79 14.46 4.01
CA VAL A 250 -10.08 15.01 4.47
C VAL A 250 -10.56 16.10 3.52
N GLY A 251 -9.67 16.98 3.04
CA GLY A 251 -10.00 18.01 2.05
C GLY A 251 -10.45 17.43 0.71
N ALA A 252 -9.79 16.39 0.22
CA ALA A 252 -10.17 15.68 -0.99
C ALA A 252 -11.54 14.99 -0.86
N PHE A 253 -11.80 14.35 0.28
CA PHE A 253 -13.10 13.75 0.54
C PHE A 253 -14.21 14.82 0.62
N ALA A 254 -13.96 15.92 1.33
CA ALA A 254 -14.93 17.02 1.45
C ALA A 254 -15.23 17.68 0.10
N THR A 255 -14.22 17.88 -0.75
CA THR A 255 -14.42 18.44 -2.09
C THR A 255 -15.24 17.52 -2.99
N LEU A 256 -14.98 16.21 -2.99
CA LEU A 256 -15.80 15.24 -3.72
C LEU A 256 -17.24 15.18 -3.19
N PHE A 257 -17.43 15.25 -1.87
CA PHE A 257 -18.76 15.25 -1.26
C PHE A 257 -19.58 16.51 -1.58
N LEU A 258 -18.91 17.66 -1.71
CA LEU A 258 -19.56 18.93 -2.07
C LEU A 258 -19.79 19.08 -3.59
N ALA A 259 -19.02 18.36 -4.41
CA ALA A 259 -19.11 18.40 -5.87
C ALA A 259 -20.09 17.36 -6.45
N GLY A 260 -20.47 16.33 -5.68
CA GLY A 260 -21.49 15.34 -6.03
C GLY A 260 -22.90 15.77 -5.62
#